data_AF-A0A9Q9HU73-F1
#
_entry.id   AF-A0A9Q9HU73-F1
#
_cell.length_a   1.000
_cell.length_b   1.000
_cell.length_c   1.000
_cell.angle_alpha   90.00
_cell.angle_beta   90.00
_cell.angle_gamma   90.00
#
_symmetry.space_group_name_H-M   'P 1'
#
loop_
_entity.id
_entity.type
_entity.pdbx_description
1 polymer ?
#
loop_
_entity_poly.entity_id
_entity_poly.type
_entity_poly.pdbx_seq_one_letter_code
_entity_poly.pdbx_strand_id
1 'polypeptide(L)'
;MSGRGGWRLISCGFLFEGEDDWQQQGGDLVCKIAYLRGGEAVIAGRIEGQNTVVIRARASAVPQVTTHWRIEDKVTQEIYLIKSALPSDRGRYIDFTCQSEAT
;
A
#
# COMPACT_ATOMS: atom_id res chain seq x y z
N MET A 1 -7.45 18.20 -19.73
CA MET A 1 -6.42 17.20 -20.10
C MET A 1 -5.70 16.78 -18.82
N SER A 2 -6.23 15.77 -18.12
CA SER A 2 -5.69 15.32 -16.82
C SER A 2 -4.50 14.39 -17.05
N GLY A 3 -3.31 14.83 -16.65
CA GLY A 3 -2.11 14.01 -16.66
C GLY A 3 -2.35 12.75 -15.82
N ARG A 4 -2.29 11.59 -16.49
CA ARG A 4 -2.23 10.27 -15.85
C ARG A 4 -0.90 10.14 -15.12
N GLY A 5 -0.75 10.84 -14.00
CA GLY A 5 0.33 10.59 -13.03
C GLY A 5 0.27 9.12 -12.62
N GLY A 6 1.43 8.49 -12.47
CA GLY A 6 1.69 7.04 -12.51
C GLY A 6 0.99 6.15 -11.48
N TRP A 7 -0.32 6.29 -11.34
CA TRP A 7 -1.21 5.50 -10.49
C TRP A 7 -1.81 4.34 -11.29
N ARG A 8 -1.70 3.13 -10.75
CA ARG A 8 -2.38 1.90 -11.22
C ARG A 8 -3.50 1.54 -10.25
N LEU A 9 -4.62 1.01 -10.73
CA LEU A 9 -5.65 0.43 -9.87
C LEU A 9 -5.24 -0.99 -9.46
N ILE A 10 -5.44 -1.33 -8.18
CA ILE A 10 -5.21 -2.67 -7.65
C ILE A 10 -6.40 -3.13 -6.82
N SER A 11 -6.56 -4.44 -6.71
CA SER A 11 -7.44 -5.06 -5.72
C SER A 11 -6.62 -5.32 -4.47
N CYS A 12 -6.85 -4.58 -3.40
CA CYS A 12 -6.04 -4.61 -2.19
C CYS A 12 -6.76 -5.34 -1.06
N GLY A 13 -6.09 -6.31 -0.44
CA GLY A 13 -6.47 -6.90 0.83
C GLY A 13 -5.59 -6.39 1.96
N PHE A 14 -6.19 -6.06 3.11
CA PHE A 14 -5.46 -5.65 4.31
C PHE A 14 -5.28 -6.86 5.22
N LEU A 15 -4.03 -7.22 5.49
CA LEU A 15 -3.66 -8.41 6.24
C LEU A 15 -3.04 -8.02 7.57
N PHE A 16 -3.50 -8.65 8.65
CA PHE A 16 -2.93 -8.53 9.99
C PHE A 16 -2.31 -9.85 10.42
N GLU A 17 -1.32 -9.78 11.32
CA GLU A 17 -0.68 -10.97 11.88
C GLU A 17 -1.65 -11.67 12.84
N GLY A 18 -2.08 -12.88 12.47
CA GLY A 18 -2.86 -13.78 13.32
C GLY A 18 -1.96 -14.70 14.14
N GLU A 19 -2.56 -15.66 14.85
CA GLU A 19 -1.83 -16.60 15.72
C GLU A 19 -0.89 -17.53 14.93
N ASP A 20 -1.34 -18.03 13.78
CA ASP A 20 -0.59 -18.98 12.94
C ASP A 20 -0.28 -18.43 11.53
N ASP A 21 -1.07 -17.47 11.04
CA ASP A 21 -0.93 -16.93 9.68
C ASP A 21 -1.53 -15.52 9.56
N TRP A 22 -1.17 -14.82 8.50
CA TRP A 22 -1.72 -13.53 8.13
C TRP A 22 -3.18 -13.64 7.71
N GLN A 23 -4.04 -12.95 8.45
CA GLN A 23 -5.48 -12.96 8.22
C GLN A 23 -5.94 -11.67 7.54
N GLN A 24 -6.89 -11.79 6.63
CA GLN A 24 -7.48 -10.63 5.97
C GLN A 24 -8.53 -9.98 6.86
N GLN A 25 -8.40 -8.68 7.09
CA GLN A 25 -9.45 -7.87 7.69
C GLN A 25 -10.30 -7.21 6.60
N GLY A 26 -11.60 -7.51 6.60
CA GLY A 26 -12.56 -6.94 5.66
C GLY A 26 -12.50 -7.55 4.26
N GLY A 27 -13.22 -6.95 3.32
CA GLY A 27 -13.24 -7.41 1.93
C GLY A 27 -12.12 -6.80 1.08
N ASP A 28 -12.04 -7.26 -0.16
CA ASP A 28 -11.14 -6.69 -1.15
C ASP A 28 -11.57 -5.27 -1.51
N LEU A 29 -10.61 -4.35 -1.54
CA LEU A 29 -10.85 -2.93 -1.80
C LEU A 29 -10.21 -2.51 -3.12
N VAL A 30 -10.82 -1.51 -3.77
CA VAL A 30 -10.20 -0.88 -4.95
C VAL A 30 -9.28 0.23 -4.47
N CYS A 31 -7.97 0.00 -4.58
CA CYS A 31 -6.92 0.97 -4.24
C CYS A 31 -6.25 1.54 -5.50
N LYS A 32 -5.52 2.65 -5.33
CA LYS A 32 -4.56 3.17 -6.31
C LYS A 32 -3.14 3.01 -5.79
N ILE A 33 -2.24 2.45 -6.57
CA ILE A 33 -0.82 2.33 -6.24
C ILE A 33 0.03 3.22 -7.16
N ALA A 34 1.01 3.91 -6.61
CA ALA A 34 2.03 4.61 -7.37
C ALA A 34 3.42 4.30 -6.80
N TYR A 35 4.35 3.93 -7.68
CA TYR A 35 5.75 3.74 -7.31
C TYR A 35 6.42 5.11 -7.15
N LEU A 36 7.09 5.31 -6.02
CA LEU A 36 7.94 6.48 -5.86
C LEU A 36 9.17 6.30 -6.75
N ARG A 37 9.49 7.34 -7.53
CA ARG A 37 10.59 7.31 -8.52
C ARG A 37 11.77 8.20 -8.14
N GLY A 38 11.70 8.90 -7.01
CA GLY A 38 12.72 9.85 -6.58
C GLY A 38 12.69 10.08 -5.07
N GLY A 39 13.86 10.46 -4.53
CA GLY A 39 14.18 10.53 -3.10
C GLY A 39 15.37 9.62 -2.79
N GLU A 40 16.35 10.11 -2.03
CA GLU A 40 17.60 9.38 -1.74
C GLU A 40 17.31 8.00 -1.10
N ALA A 41 16.36 7.94 -0.16
CA ALA A 41 15.89 6.70 0.46
C ALA A 41 15.14 5.76 -0.52
N VAL A 42 14.46 6.32 -1.53
CA VAL A 42 13.73 5.53 -2.56
C VAL A 42 14.71 4.92 -3.56
N ILE A 43 15.80 5.62 -3.86
CA ILE A 43 16.87 5.14 -4.74
C ILE A 43 17.67 4.04 -4.02
N ALA A 44 18.00 4.23 -2.73
CA ALA A 44 18.69 3.24 -1.91
C ALA A 44 17.89 1.93 -1.79
N GLY A 45 16.60 2.00 -1.44
CA GLY A 45 15.75 0.81 -1.35
C GLY A 45 15.64 0.05 -2.67
N ARG A 46 15.63 0.75 -3.80
CA ARG A 46 15.60 0.12 -5.12
C ARG A 46 16.87 -0.69 -5.43
N ILE A 47 18.03 -0.24 -4.95
CA ILE A 47 19.30 -0.97 -5.08
C ILE A 47 19.25 -2.28 -4.27
N GLU A 48 18.52 -2.27 -3.15
CA GLU A 48 18.30 -3.42 -2.28
C GLU A 48 17.10 -4.30 -2.72
N GLY A 49 16.49 -4.03 -3.88
CA GLY A 49 15.33 -4.78 -4.39
C GLY A 49 13.99 -4.43 -3.72
N GLN A 50 13.97 -3.44 -2.84
CA GLN A 50 12.78 -2.99 -2.11
C GLN A 50 12.23 -1.70 -2.71
N ASN A 51 11.08 -1.77 -3.39
CA ASN A 51 10.45 -0.61 -4.00
C ASN A 51 9.52 0.10 -3.01
N THR A 52 9.74 1.40 -2.79
CA THR A 52 8.79 2.23 -2.04
C THR A 52 7.61 2.63 -2.91
N VAL A 53 6.40 2.39 -2.40
CA VAL A 53 5.14 2.68 -3.09
C VAL A 53 4.20 3.49 -2.19
N VAL A 54 3.30 4.24 -2.81
CA VAL A 54 2.16 4.85 -2.13
C VAL A 54 0.90 4.14 -2.59
N ILE A 55 0.14 3.59 -1.64
CA ILE A 55 -1.17 2.98 -1.87
C ILE A 55 -2.23 3.89 -1.28
N ARG A 56 -3.12 4.41 -2.12
CA ARG A 56 -4.24 5.27 -1.74
C ARG A 56 -5.54 4.47 -1.71
N ALA A 57 -6.20 4.46 -0.56
CA ALA A 57 -7.49 3.80 -0.35
C ALA A 57 -8.56 4.77 0.19
N ARG A 58 -9.85 4.46 0.01
CA ARG A 58 -10.94 5.28 0.57
C ARG A 58 -11.02 5.07 2.07
N ALA A 59 -10.93 6.15 2.86
CA ALA A 59 -10.94 6.07 4.32
C ALA A 59 -12.19 5.37 4.87
N SER A 60 -13.34 5.54 4.22
CA SER A 60 -14.61 4.91 4.61
C SER A 60 -14.65 3.39 4.42
N ALA A 61 -13.75 2.83 3.62
CA ALA A 61 -13.72 1.40 3.30
C ALA A 61 -12.55 0.67 3.99
N VAL A 62 -11.56 1.44 4.44
CA VAL A 62 -10.35 0.92 5.08
C VAL A 62 -10.69 0.52 6.52
N PRO A 63 -10.33 -0.70 6.97
CA PRO A 63 -10.50 -1.11 8.36
C PRO A 63 -9.56 -0.33 9.30
N GLN A 64 -9.60 -0.59 10.60
CA GLN A 64 -8.60 -0.03 11.51
C GLN A 64 -7.23 -0.68 11.25
N VAL A 65 -6.43 -0.06 10.40
CA VAL A 65 -5.11 -0.55 9.97
C VAL A 65 -4.00 0.07 10.81
N THR A 66 -3.00 -0.74 11.19
CA THR A 66 -1.77 -0.28 11.86
C THR A 66 -0.53 -0.52 10.98
N THR A 67 0.63 0.01 11.38
CA THR A 67 1.91 -0.18 10.65
C THR A 67 2.48 -1.59 10.78
N HIS A 68 1.89 -2.45 11.60
CA HIS A 68 2.27 -3.87 11.68
C HIS A 68 1.57 -4.71 10.60
N TRP A 69 0.64 -4.11 9.86
CA TRP A 69 -0.13 -4.80 8.83
C TRP A 69 0.58 -4.74 7.48
N ARG A 70 0.15 -5.62 6.57
CA ARG A 70 0.60 -5.65 5.17
C ARG A 70 -0.58 -5.51 4.23
N ILE A 71 -0.32 -4.99 3.03
CA ILE A 71 -1.28 -4.90 1.94
C ILE A 71 -0.88 -5.90 0.88
N GLU A 72 -1.82 -6.72 0.43
CA GLU A 72 -1.63 -7.65 -0.68
C GLU A 72 -2.39 -7.14 -1.91
N ASP A 73 -1.73 -7.07 -3.07
CA ASP A 73 -2.43 -6.96 -4.34
C ASP A 73 -2.96 -8.35 -4.73
N LYS A 74 -4.27 -8.57 -4.62
CA LYS A 74 -4.92 -9.85 -4.89
C LYS A 74 -4.79 -10.31 -6.35
N VAL A 75 -4.43 -9.42 -7.26
CA VAL A 75 -4.23 -9.76 -8.67
C VAL A 75 -2.82 -10.30 -8.91
N THR A 76 -1.81 -9.65 -8.36
CA THR A 76 -0.39 -10.01 -8.59
C THR A 76 0.24 -10.80 -7.45
N GLN A 77 -0.47 -10.96 -6.33
CA GLN A 77 0.00 -11.56 -5.08
C GLN A 77 1.24 -10.85 -4.48
N GLU A 78 1.41 -9.57 -4.81
CA GLU A 78 2.52 -8.76 -4.31
C GLU A 78 2.21 -8.24 -2.91
N ILE A 79 3.18 -8.36 -1.99
CA ILE A 79 3.05 -7.94 -0.60
C ILE A 79 3.76 -6.61 -0.37
N TYR A 80 3.06 -5.70 0.29
CA TYR A 80 3.52 -4.36 0.63
C TYR A 80 3.40 -4.11 2.14
N LEU A 81 4.54 -3.97 2.81
CA LEU A 81 4.62 -3.69 4.24
C LEU A 81 4.27 -2.22 4.50
N ILE A 82 3.31 -1.96 5.40
CA ILE A 82 2.87 -0.59 5.69
C ILE A 82 3.89 0.09 6.61
N LYS A 83 4.45 1.22 6.17
CA LYS A 83 5.40 2.03 6.97
C LYS A 83 4.74 3.24 7.60
N SER A 84 3.74 3.81 6.94
CA SER A 84 2.93 4.91 7.48
C SER A 84 1.56 4.97 6.82
N ALA A 85 0.59 5.54 7.52
CA ALA A 85 -0.76 5.79 7.03
C ALA A 85 -1.13 7.26 7.30
N LEU A 86 -1.34 8.04 6.24
CA LEU A 86 -1.60 9.47 6.33
C LEU A 86 -2.99 9.81 5.75
N PRO A 87 -3.89 10.47 6.49
CA PRO A 87 -5.14 10.93 5.91
C PRO A 87 -4.89 12.01 4.84
N SER A 88 -5.63 11.93 3.75
CA SER A 88 -5.47 12.74 2.54
C SER A 88 -6.83 13.21 2.02
N ASP A 89 -6.84 14.30 1.24
CA ASP A 89 -8.07 14.95 0.72
C ASP A 89 -9.13 15.15 1.81
N ARG A 90 -8.78 15.92 2.86
CA ARG A 90 -9.65 16.17 4.03
C ARG A 90 -10.18 14.90 4.69
N GLY A 91 -9.39 13.83 4.71
CA GLY A 91 -9.74 12.55 5.33
C GLY A 91 -10.62 11.64 4.49
N ARG A 92 -10.86 11.96 3.20
CA ARG A 92 -11.60 11.07 2.28
C ARG A 92 -10.78 9.85 1.86
N TYR A 93 -9.46 9.98 1.86
CA TYR A 93 -8.53 8.93 1.52
C TYR A 93 -7.49 8.74 2.62
N ILE A 94 -6.88 7.57 2.62
CA ILE A 94 -5.69 7.28 3.40
C ILE A 94 -4.59 6.91 2.41
N ASP A 95 -3.47 7.62 2.51
CA ASP A 95 -2.25 7.36 1.75
C ASP A 95 -1.33 6.52 2.62
N PHE A 96 -1.17 5.25 2.23
CA PHE A 96 -0.25 4.32 2.84
C PHE A 96 1.10 4.41 2.14
N THR A 97 2.14 4.76 2.88
CA THR A 97 3.51 4.58 2.38
C THR A 97 3.91 3.15 2.71
N CYS A 98 4.20 2.36 1.68
CA CYS A 98 4.55 0.97 1.82
C CYS A 98 5.88 0.66 1.15
N GLN A 99 6.44 -0.47 1.54
CA GLN A 99 7.64 -1.04 0.94
C GLN A 99 7.33 -2.44 0.44
N SER A 100 7.70 -2.75 -0.80
CA SER A 100 7.57 -4.13 -1.29
C SER A 100 8.49 -5.04 -0.49
N GLU A 101 8.02 -6.24 -0.19
CA GLU A 101 8.87 -7.30 0.34
C GLU A 101 9.88 -7.70 -0.73
N ALA A 102 11.15 -7.82 -0.37
CA ALA A 102 12.17 -8.30 -1.31
C ALA A 102 11.95 -9.81 -1.52
N THR A 103 11.80 -10.23 -2.77
CA THR A 103 11.79 -11.65 -3.16
C THR A 103 13.18 -12.26 -3.03
#